data_AF-A0A7V2ACV6-F1
#
_entry.id   AF-A0A7V2ACV6-F1
#
_cell.length_a   1.000
_cell.length_b   1.000
_cell.length_c   1.000
_cell.angle_alpha   90.00
_cell.angle_beta   90.00
_cell.angle_gamma   90.00
#
_symmetry.space_group_name_H-M   'P 1'
#
loop_
_entity.id
_entity.type
_entity.pdbx_description
1 polymer ?
#
loop_
_entity_poly.entity_id
_entity_poly.type
_entity_poly.pdbx_seq_one_letter_code
_entity_poly.pdbx_strand_id
1 'polypeptide(L)'
;MRPEQFEQFCREGYNRIPVVREVLADLDTPLSTYLKLADAPYSYLFESVQGGEKWGRYSIIGLPARTVLKVHGHALTVEEDGEVIEAATVRDPLAFVEAFQQRFRVPELPGLPRFAGGLVGYFGYDTIRYIEPRLAGVDKPDPIGAPDILFMLSDEVVVFDNLRGRMQLIVHALPGRLQEAEARLDALEARLREPLAHPRPAHAPRQVSEADFVSGFTEDGFKQAVTRAKEYIAAGDVMQVVLSQRLTIPFSARPLDLYRALRGLNPSPYMFHLNLGDMAVVGSSPEILVRLEHDEVTVRPIAGTRRRGRTEAEDRELEAELLADPKERAEHLMLIDLGRNDIGRVCETGSVRLTEKMVIERYSHVMHIVSNVTGRLRDKLSSMDVLRATFPAGTVSGAPKVRAMEIIDELEPVKRGVYAGSVGYLGWNGAMDTAIAIRTAVIKNGELHIQAGAGVVYDSIPDLEWKETMNKGRAIFRAVTLAEAGLDQNKVEA
;
A
#
# COMPACT_ATOMS: atom_id res chain seq x y z
N MET A 1 -10.69 28.57 11.24
CA MET A 1 -10.53 29.44 10.04
C MET A 1 -11.36 30.69 10.27
N ARG A 2 -10.99 31.87 9.73
CA ARG A 2 -11.87 33.05 9.86
C ARG A 2 -13.10 32.90 8.94
N PRO A 3 -14.32 33.24 9.39
CA PRO A 3 -15.52 33.12 8.55
C PRO A 3 -15.41 33.83 7.20
N GLU A 4 -14.78 35.00 7.14
CA GLU A 4 -14.64 35.76 5.87
C GLU A 4 -13.76 35.02 4.85
N GLN A 5 -12.73 34.33 5.32
CA GLN A 5 -11.86 33.50 4.48
C GLN A 5 -12.61 32.27 3.94
N PHE A 6 -13.44 31.66 4.78
CA PHE A 6 -14.27 30.53 4.39
C PHE A 6 -15.29 30.91 3.29
N GLU A 7 -15.98 32.04 3.48
CA GLU A 7 -16.92 32.59 2.50
C GLU A 7 -16.22 33.00 1.20
N GLN A 8 -14.99 33.49 1.28
CA GLN A 8 -14.16 33.74 0.09
C GLN A 8 -13.93 32.45 -0.71
N PHE A 9 -13.50 31.35 -0.07
CA PHE A 9 -13.32 30.09 -0.78
C PHE A 9 -14.61 29.54 -1.39
N CYS A 10 -15.75 29.70 -0.70
CA CYS A 10 -17.05 29.35 -1.26
C CYS A 10 -17.34 30.15 -2.54
N ARG A 11 -17.05 31.45 -2.56
CA ARG A 11 -17.23 32.32 -3.75
C ARG A 11 -16.28 31.98 -4.90
N GLU A 12 -15.08 31.45 -4.60
CA GLU A 12 -14.12 30.96 -5.59
C GLU A 12 -14.50 29.57 -6.16
N GLY A 13 -15.59 28.99 -5.66
CA GLY A 13 -16.18 27.75 -6.14
C GLY A 13 -15.52 26.49 -5.59
N TYR A 14 -14.80 26.59 -4.47
CA TYR A 14 -14.35 25.43 -3.71
C TYR A 14 -15.55 24.77 -3.01
N ASN A 15 -15.60 23.44 -3.04
CA ASN A 15 -16.73 22.66 -2.51
C ASN A 15 -16.32 21.67 -1.41
N ARG A 16 -15.04 21.70 -1.02
CA ARG A 16 -14.44 20.96 0.09
C ARG A 16 -13.40 21.87 0.74
N ILE A 17 -13.78 22.63 1.77
CA ILE A 17 -12.89 23.61 2.41
C ILE A 17 -12.33 23.03 3.72
N PRO A 18 -11.01 22.83 3.85
CA PRO A 18 -10.44 22.22 5.04
C PRO A 18 -10.50 23.18 6.23
N VAL A 19 -11.15 22.73 7.30
CA VAL A 19 -11.15 23.37 8.61
C VAL A 19 -10.24 22.55 9.51
N VAL A 20 -9.22 23.20 10.07
CA VAL A 20 -8.12 22.53 10.76
C VAL A 20 -8.11 22.93 12.22
N ARG A 21 -7.84 21.95 13.09
CA ARG A 21 -7.49 22.17 14.48
C ARG A 21 -6.21 21.43 14.84
N GLU A 22 -5.27 22.15 15.42
CA GLU A 22 -4.04 21.55 15.93
C GLU A 22 -4.21 21.27 17.43
N VAL A 23 -3.85 20.05 17.84
CA VAL A 23 -3.89 19.60 19.24
C VAL A 23 -2.55 18.96 19.61
N LEU A 24 -2.22 18.99 20.90
CA LEU A 24 -1.04 18.30 21.42
C LEU A 24 -1.26 16.78 21.33
N ALA A 25 -0.21 16.06 20.94
CA ALA A 25 -0.23 14.61 20.75
C ALA A 25 0.62 13.87 21.80
N ASP A 26 0.86 14.49 22.95
CA ASP A 26 1.76 13.98 24.00
C ASP A 26 1.18 12.79 24.78
N LEU A 27 -0.15 12.70 24.90
CA LEU A 27 -0.85 11.61 25.58
C LEU A 27 -1.40 10.52 24.65
N ASP A 28 -1.25 10.69 23.33
CA ASP A 28 -1.82 9.80 22.34
C ASP A 28 -0.78 9.32 21.33
N THR A 29 -0.94 8.06 20.92
CA THR A 29 -0.21 7.46 19.80
C THR A 29 -1.12 7.37 18.59
N PRO A 30 -0.59 7.20 17.37
CA PRO A 30 -1.41 6.94 16.19
C PRO A 30 -2.43 5.79 16.39
N LEU A 31 -2.02 4.72 17.09
CA LEU A 31 -2.90 3.60 17.42
C LEU A 31 -4.00 3.94 18.43
N SER A 32 -3.69 4.68 19.50
CA SER A 32 -4.71 5.06 20.48
C SER A 32 -5.71 6.03 19.86
N THR A 33 -5.26 6.95 19.01
CA THR A 33 -6.15 7.86 18.28
C THR A 33 -7.00 7.13 17.24
N TYR A 34 -6.44 6.16 16.52
CA TYR A 34 -7.24 5.32 15.61
C TYR A 34 -8.37 4.61 16.38
N LEU A 35 -8.06 3.98 17.51
CA LEU A 35 -9.05 3.31 18.35
C LEU A 35 -10.13 4.27 18.88
N LYS A 36 -9.74 5.48 19.32
CA LYS A 36 -10.68 6.47 19.86
C LYS A 36 -11.59 7.07 18.79
N LEU A 37 -11.07 7.34 17.60
CA LEU A 37 -11.75 8.16 16.60
C LEU A 37 -12.25 7.41 15.37
N ALA A 38 -11.57 6.34 14.95
CA ALA A 38 -11.66 5.79 13.60
C ALA A 38 -11.95 4.29 13.48
N ASP A 39 -11.88 3.48 14.54
CA ASP A 39 -12.10 2.02 14.52
C ASP A 39 -13.56 1.62 14.17
N ALA A 40 -13.93 1.81 12.92
CA ALA A 40 -15.23 1.56 12.29
C ALA A 40 -15.05 1.36 10.77
N PRO A 41 -16.05 0.82 10.05
CA PRO A 41 -15.99 0.64 8.60
C PRO A 41 -15.57 1.88 7.82
N TYR A 42 -14.83 1.65 6.73
CA TYR A 42 -14.33 2.68 5.81
C TYR A 42 -13.38 3.69 6.46
N SER A 43 -12.45 3.19 7.28
CA SER A 43 -11.40 3.97 7.93
C SER A 43 -10.02 3.39 7.64
N TYR A 44 -8.97 4.15 7.95
CA TYR A 44 -7.62 3.67 7.72
C TYR A 44 -6.58 4.28 8.67
N LEU A 45 -5.45 3.60 8.79
CA LEU A 45 -4.24 4.05 9.47
C LEU A 45 -3.04 3.79 8.56
N PHE A 46 -2.29 4.83 8.26
CA PHE A 46 -0.99 4.78 7.60
C PHE A 46 0.11 5.22 8.56
N GLU A 47 1.13 4.40 8.69
CA GLU A 47 2.37 4.74 9.39
C GLU A 47 3.56 4.47 8.47
N SER A 48 4.71 5.08 8.76
CA SER A 48 5.94 4.85 8.00
C SER A 48 7.12 4.68 8.96
N VAL A 49 8.13 3.92 8.54
CA VAL A 49 9.42 3.79 9.24
C VAL A 49 10.55 4.13 8.28
N GLN A 50 11.39 5.07 8.66
CA GLN A 50 12.56 5.52 7.89
C GLN A 50 13.82 4.83 8.39
N GLY A 51 14.62 4.28 7.46
CA GLY A 51 15.88 3.61 7.78
C GLY A 51 15.74 2.48 8.80
N GLY A 52 14.59 1.82 8.84
CA GLY A 52 14.34 0.61 9.65
C GLY A 52 14.26 0.78 11.16
N GLU A 53 14.59 1.95 11.69
CA GLU A 53 14.81 2.16 13.12
C GLU A 53 14.06 3.39 13.66
N LYS A 54 13.61 4.31 12.79
CA LYS A 54 12.92 5.54 13.20
C LYS A 54 11.54 5.61 12.58
N TRP A 55 10.51 5.87 13.40
CA TRP A 55 9.20 6.22 12.87
C TRP A 55 9.32 7.45 11.97
N GLY A 56 8.68 7.38 10.81
CA GLY A 56 8.56 8.50 9.91
C GLY A 56 7.86 9.66 10.60
N ARG A 57 8.08 10.86 10.06
CA ARG A 57 7.56 12.08 10.68
C ARG A 57 6.04 12.08 10.80
N TYR A 58 5.35 11.48 9.83
CA TYR A 58 3.89 11.54 9.75
C TYR A 58 3.23 10.17 9.86
N SER A 59 2.16 10.12 10.63
CA SER A 59 1.15 9.05 10.60
C SER A 59 -0.20 9.66 10.23
N ILE A 60 -0.98 8.98 9.39
CA ILE A 60 -2.23 9.50 8.82
C ILE A 60 -3.35 8.55 9.22
N ILE A 61 -4.41 9.10 9.79
CA ILE A 61 -5.61 8.35 10.17
C ILE A 61 -6.78 8.96 9.41
N GLY A 62 -7.46 8.14 8.61
CA GLY A 62 -8.75 8.51 8.03
C GLY A 62 -9.88 8.10 8.96
N LEU A 63 -10.76 9.03 9.25
CA LEU A 63 -11.99 8.71 9.96
C LEU A 63 -12.99 8.02 9.00
N PRO A 64 -14.06 7.38 9.53
CA PRO A 64 -15.00 6.62 8.72
C PRO A 64 -15.56 7.46 7.56
N ALA A 65 -15.21 7.07 6.35
CA ALA A 65 -15.67 7.69 5.13
C ALA A 65 -17.11 7.28 4.84
N ARG A 66 -17.93 8.25 4.43
CA ARG A 66 -19.31 8.01 4.03
C ARG A 66 -19.41 7.56 2.59
N THR A 67 -18.54 8.10 1.73
CA THR A 67 -18.55 7.83 0.29
C THR A 67 -17.43 6.86 -0.10
N VAL A 68 -17.77 5.84 -0.88
CA VAL A 68 -16.83 4.81 -1.34
C VAL A 68 -17.04 4.55 -2.83
N LEU A 69 -15.96 4.54 -3.61
CA LEU A 69 -15.92 4.15 -5.01
C LEU A 69 -15.39 2.72 -5.12
N LYS A 70 -16.13 1.83 -5.78
CA LYS A 70 -15.74 0.45 -6.07
C LYS A 70 -15.77 0.19 -7.57
N VAL A 71 -14.81 -0.60 -8.04
CA VAL A 71 -14.72 -1.04 -9.45
C VAL A 71 -14.56 -2.55 -9.49
N HIS A 72 -15.42 -3.21 -10.26
CA HIS A 72 -15.32 -4.63 -10.63
C HIS A 72 -15.36 -4.75 -12.15
N GLY A 73 -14.23 -5.10 -12.77
CA GLY A 73 -14.10 -5.01 -14.21
C GLY A 73 -14.40 -3.59 -14.71
N HIS A 74 -15.33 -3.49 -15.65
CA HIS A 74 -15.78 -2.21 -16.19
C HIS A 74 -16.97 -1.60 -15.46
N ALA A 75 -17.53 -2.29 -14.46
CA ALA A 75 -18.62 -1.79 -13.65
C ALA A 75 -18.09 -1.02 -12.45
N LEU A 76 -18.62 0.17 -12.21
CA LEU A 76 -18.31 0.98 -11.05
C LEU A 76 -19.55 1.33 -10.26
N THR A 77 -19.38 1.50 -8.95
CA THR A 77 -20.38 2.04 -8.05
C THR A 77 -19.76 3.10 -7.15
N VAL A 78 -20.49 4.18 -6.91
CA VAL A 78 -20.24 5.12 -5.81
C VAL A 78 -21.36 4.89 -4.79
N GLU A 79 -20.97 4.52 -3.59
CA GLU A 79 -21.85 4.33 -2.45
C GLU A 79 -21.70 5.52 -1.50
N GLU A 80 -22.81 6.00 -0.93
CA GLU A 80 -22.82 6.95 0.18
C GLU A 80 -23.66 6.37 1.32
N ASP A 81 -23.06 6.24 2.51
CA ASP A 81 -23.66 5.58 3.68
C ASP A 81 -24.19 4.15 3.40
N GLY A 82 -23.53 3.45 2.47
CA GLY A 82 -23.90 2.09 2.05
C GLY A 82 -24.95 2.01 0.94
N GLU A 83 -25.52 3.14 0.52
CA GLU A 83 -26.49 3.20 -0.58
C GLU A 83 -25.80 3.59 -1.89
N VAL A 84 -26.10 2.87 -2.98
CA VAL A 84 -25.53 3.19 -4.30
C VAL A 84 -26.17 4.47 -4.84
N ILE A 85 -25.37 5.54 -4.94
CA ILE A 85 -25.80 6.85 -5.47
C ILE A 85 -25.40 7.07 -6.93
N GLU A 86 -24.43 6.32 -7.43
CA GLU A 86 -24.00 6.33 -8.83
C GLU A 86 -23.55 4.93 -9.24
N ALA A 87 -23.96 4.49 -10.42
CA ALA A 87 -23.48 3.25 -11.01
C ALA A 87 -23.30 3.46 -12.52
N ALA A 88 -22.21 2.92 -13.07
CA ALA A 88 -21.94 3.01 -14.50
C ALA A 88 -21.13 1.81 -14.98
N THR A 89 -21.19 1.55 -16.28
CA THR A 89 -20.21 0.72 -16.97
C THR A 89 -19.37 1.62 -17.85
N VAL A 90 -18.07 1.66 -17.59
CA VAL A 90 -17.14 2.58 -18.27
C VAL A 90 -16.05 1.81 -18.98
N ARG A 91 -15.61 2.34 -20.13
CA ARG A 91 -14.50 1.75 -20.87
C ARG A 91 -13.18 1.87 -20.11
N ASP A 92 -12.99 2.97 -19.37
CA ASP A 92 -11.76 3.28 -18.66
C ASP A 92 -12.06 3.65 -17.20
N PRO A 93 -11.97 2.68 -16.28
CA PRO A 93 -12.21 2.93 -14.86
C PRO A 93 -11.25 3.95 -14.24
N LEU A 94 -9.99 4.01 -14.70
CA LEU A 94 -9.00 4.96 -14.18
C LEU A 94 -9.33 6.40 -14.59
N ALA A 95 -9.84 6.61 -15.82
CA ALA A 95 -10.35 7.92 -16.22
C ALA A 95 -11.58 8.34 -15.40
N PHE A 96 -12.42 7.37 -14.98
CA PHE A 96 -13.51 7.67 -14.07
C PHE A 96 -13.00 8.07 -12.68
N VAL A 97 -12.02 7.36 -12.11
CA VAL A 97 -11.41 7.71 -10.81
C VAL A 97 -10.86 9.14 -10.84
N GLU A 98 -10.17 9.52 -11.92
CA GLU A 98 -9.69 10.89 -12.14
C GLU A 98 -10.84 11.90 -12.20
N ALA A 99 -11.85 11.64 -13.03
CA ALA A 99 -13.01 12.51 -13.16
C ALA A 99 -13.79 12.63 -11.84
N PHE A 100 -13.86 11.56 -11.05
CA PHE A 100 -14.46 11.54 -9.72
C PHE A 100 -13.67 12.41 -8.75
N GLN A 101 -12.34 12.30 -8.72
CA GLN A 101 -11.47 13.15 -7.91
C GLN A 101 -11.63 14.63 -8.25
N GLN A 102 -11.73 14.97 -9.55
CA GLN A 102 -11.90 16.34 -10.03
C GLN A 102 -13.24 17.00 -9.63
N ARG A 103 -14.21 16.22 -9.14
CA ARG A 103 -15.46 16.77 -8.58
C ARG A 103 -15.21 17.55 -7.29
N PHE A 104 -14.09 17.30 -6.61
CA PHE A 104 -13.74 17.92 -5.33
C PHE A 104 -12.71 19.03 -5.54
N ARG A 105 -13.16 20.28 -5.39
CA ARG A 105 -12.31 21.47 -5.45
C ARG A 105 -11.98 21.90 -4.03
N VAL A 106 -10.71 21.76 -3.67
CA VAL A 106 -10.16 22.04 -2.34
C VAL A 106 -9.13 23.16 -2.42
N PRO A 107 -9.19 24.20 -1.58
CA PRO A 107 -8.19 25.26 -1.57
C PRO A 107 -6.90 24.79 -0.90
N GLU A 108 -5.76 25.18 -1.46
CA GLU A 108 -4.46 25.01 -0.80
C GLU A 108 -4.29 26.04 0.32
N LEU A 109 -4.05 25.56 1.55
CA LEU A 109 -3.79 26.42 2.70
C LEU A 109 -2.34 26.25 3.19
N PRO A 110 -1.64 27.36 3.50
CA PRO A 110 -0.34 27.28 4.14
C PRO A 110 -0.40 26.50 5.46
N GLY A 111 0.57 25.61 5.66
CA GLY A 111 0.71 24.85 6.91
C GLY A 111 -0.10 23.57 6.99
N LEU A 112 -0.88 23.22 5.95
CA LEU A 112 -1.44 21.88 5.82
C LEU A 112 -0.34 20.84 5.63
N PRO A 113 -0.55 19.60 6.09
CA PRO A 113 0.35 18.50 5.83
C PRO A 113 0.32 18.15 4.35
N ARG A 114 1.33 17.40 3.90
CA ARG A 114 1.45 16.91 2.51
C ARG A 114 0.17 16.22 2.02
N PHE A 115 -0.47 15.45 2.90
CA PHE A 115 -1.77 14.84 2.68
C PHE A 115 -2.75 15.35 3.73
N ALA A 116 -3.74 16.14 3.31
CA ALA A 116 -4.79 16.66 4.18
C ALA A 116 -6.14 15.93 3.99
N GLY A 117 -6.29 15.14 2.92
CA GLY A 117 -7.51 14.47 2.49
C GLY A 117 -7.37 14.05 1.02
N GLY A 118 -8.25 13.17 0.57
CA GLY A 118 -8.16 12.61 -0.78
C GLY A 118 -8.99 11.34 -0.98
N LEU A 119 -8.72 10.66 -2.08
CA LEU A 119 -9.17 9.29 -2.28
C LEU A 119 -8.14 8.34 -1.66
N VAL A 120 -8.58 7.47 -0.75
CA VAL A 120 -7.68 6.54 -0.03
C VAL A 120 -8.14 5.11 -0.19
N GLY A 121 -7.22 4.21 -0.55
CA GLY A 121 -7.60 2.85 -0.87
C GLY A 121 -6.52 2.12 -1.63
N TYR A 122 -6.93 1.34 -2.63
CA TYR A 122 -6.01 0.53 -3.41
C TYR A 122 -6.43 0.39 -4.87
N PHE A 123 -5.43 0.14 -5.71
CA PHE A 123 -5.56 -0.44 -7.05
C PHE A 123 -5.05 -1.88 -6.97
N GLY A 124 -5.92 -2.87 -7.17
CA GLY A 124 -5.53 -4.28 -7.24
C GLY A 124 -4.72 -4.54 -8.51
N TYR A 125 -3.91 -5.61 -8.53
CA TYR A 125 -3.09 -6.00 -9.67
C TYR A 125 -3.88 -6.08 -10.97
N ASP A 126 -5.09 -6.60 -10.93
CA ASP A 126 -5.97 -6.74 -12.10
C ASP A 126 -6.40 -5.38 -12.71
N THR A 127 -6.11 -4.24 -12.06
CA THR A 127 -6.15 -2.89 -12.66
C THR A 127 -5.32 -2.81 -13.95
N ILE A 128 -4.25 -3.61 -14.07
CA ILE A 128 -3.42 -3.66 -15.28
C ILE A 128 -4.23 -4.04 -16.52
N ARG A 129 -5.35 -4.75 -16.37
CA ARG A 129 -6.24 -5.15 -17.47
C ARG A 129 -6.95 -3.95 -18.10
N TYR A 130 -7.04 -2.82 -17.40
CA TYR A 130 -7.56 -1.55 -17.93
C TYR A 130 -6.48 -0.71 -18.63
N ILE A 131 -5.21 -1.07 -18.47
CA ILE A 131 -4.06 -0.31 -18.94
C ILE A 131 -3.42 -1.00 -20.15
N GLU A 132 -3.25 -2.32 -20.09
CA GLU A 132 -2.56 -3.13 -21.10
C GLU A 132 -3.56 -4.01 -21.88
N PRO A 133 -3.88 -3.66 -23.14
CA PRO A 133 -4.83 -4.41 -23.96
C PRO A 133 -4.48 -5.89 -24.15
N ARG A 134 -3.20 -6.28 -24.11
CA ARG A 134 -2.79 -7.69 -24.23
C ARG A 134 -3.24 -8.57 -23.06
N LEU A 135 -3.55 -7.96 -21.92
CA LEU A 135 -4.04 -8.66 -20.72
C LEU A 135 -5.55 -8.51 -20.53
N ALA A 136 -6.22 -7.80 -21.45
CA ALA A 136 -7.67 -7.65 -21.44
C ALA A 136 -8.36 -8.97 -21.80
N GLY A 137 -9.52 -9.23 -21.18
CA GLY A 137 -10.38 -10.36 -21.53
C GLY A 137 -9.97 -11.73 -20.97
N VAL A 138 -8.92 -11.80 -20.16
CA VAL A 138 -8.60 -13.01 -19.39
C VAL A 138 -9.57 -13.11 -18.21
N ASP A 139 -10.36 -14.18 -18.17
CA ASP A 139 -11.22 -14.51 -17.04
C ASP A 139 -10.57 -15.60 -16.19
N LYS A 140 -10.35 -15.30 -14.91
CA LYS A 140 -9.75 -16.20 -13.94
C LYS A 140 -10.61 -16.25 -12.69
N PRO A 141 -10.63 -17.40 -11.98
CA PRO A 141 -11.28 -17.48 -10.68
C PRO A 141 -10.74 -16.41 -9.72
N ASP A 142 -11.66 -15.73 -9.04
CA ASP A 142 -11.39 -14.78 -7.98
C ASP A 142 -12.08 -15.23 -6.69
N PRO A 143 -11.42 -16.03 -5.85
CA PRO A 143 -12.04 -16.55 -4.63
C PRO A 143 -12.19 -15.48 -3.54
N ILE A 144 -11.52 -14.33 -3.64
CA ILE A 144 -11.69 -13.24 -2.68
C ILE A 144 -12.91 -12.39 -3.08
N GLY A 145 -13.11 -12.20 -4.38
CA GLY A 145 -14.17 -11.33 -4.91
C GLY A 145 -13.98 -9.88 -4.46
N ALA A 146 -12.74 -9.44 -4.29
CA ALA A 146 -12.43 -8.05 -3.93
C ALA A 146 -12.63 -7.14 -5.16
N PRO A 147 -13.02 -5.87 -4.98
CA PRO A 147 -12.97 -4.91 -6.08
C PRO A 147 -11.56 -4.81 -6.66
N ASP A 148 -11.46 -4.60 -7.97
CA ASP A 148 -10.19 -4.31 -8.63
C ASP A 148 -9.66 -2.94 -8.19
N ILE A 149 -10.55 -2.00 -7.88
CA ILE A 149 -10.23 -0.68 -7.31
C ILE A 149 -11.25 -0.38 -6.21
N LEU A 150 -10.78 0.05 -5.04
CA LEU A 150 -11.65 0.57 -3.98
C LEU A 150 -11.01 1.83 -3.41
N PHE A 151 -11.76 2.93 -3.40
CA PHE A 151 -11.36 4.19 -2.77
C PHE A 151 -12.43 4.72 -1.83
N MET A 152 -12.00 5.17 -0.66
CA MET A 152 -12.78 5.94 0.30
C MET A 152 -12.57 7.43 0.04
N LEU A 153 -13.65 8.22 0.10
CA LEU A 153 -13.57 9.68 0.11
C LEU A 153 -13.19 10.16 1.52
N SER A 154 -11.92 10.51 1.71
CA SER A 154 -11.38 10.88 3.00
C SER A 154 -11.49 12.38 3.27
N ASP A 155 -12.66 12.81 3.73
CA ASP A 155 -12.96 14.20 4.09
C ASP A 155 -12.63 14.55 5.56
N GLU A 156 -12.50 13.56 6.43
CA GLU A 156 -12.08 13.73 7.83
C GLU A 156 -10.77 12.96 8.10
N VAL A 157 -9.71 13.69 8.46
CA VAL A 157 -8.35 13.14 8.60
C VAL A 157 -7.69 13.65 9.87
N VAL A 158 -6.93 12.77 10.53
CA VAL A 158 -5.97 13.15 11.57
C VAL A 158 -4.56 12.89 11.08
N VAL A 159 -3.71 13.92 11.11
CA VAL A 159 -2.30 13.80 10.74
C VAL A 159 -1.42 14.07 11.96
N PHE A 160 -0.68 13.06 12.39
CA PHE A 160 0.33 13.16 13.44
C PHE A 160 1.64 13.71 12.87
N ASP A 161 2.23 14.71 13.51
CA ASP A 161 3.62 15.14 13.30
C ASP A 161 4.46 14.68 14.50
N ASN A 162 5.03 13.49 14.39
CA ASN A 162 5.82 12.82 15.44
C ASN A 162 7.05 13.64 15.85
N LEU A 163 7.56 14.49 14.95
CA LEU A 163 8.70 15.35 15.23
C LEU A 163 8.31 16.55 16.10
N ARG A 164 7.12 17.12 15.87
CA ARG A 164 6.62 18.28 16.63
C ARG A 164 5.81 17.89 17.87
N GLY A 165 5.43 16.62 18.01
CA GLY A 165 4.55 16.16 19.10
C GLY A 165 3.13 16.76 19.02
N ARG A 166 2.64 16.98 17.80
CA ARG A 166 1.32 17.57 17.53
C ARG A 166 0.55 16.72 16.54
N MET A 167 -0.77 16.79 16.58
CA MET A 167 -1.62 16.25 15.53
C MET A 167 -2.57 17.32 15.02
N GLN A 168 -2.92 17.24 13.75
CA GLN A 168 -3.90 18.10 13.12
C GLN A 168 -5.16 17.30 12.81
N LEU A 169 -6.30 17.75 13.34
CA LEU A 169 -7.64 17.30 13.00
C LEU A 169 -8.12 18.14 11.82
N ILE A 170 -8.49 17.50 10.72
CA ILE A 170 -8.86 18.16 9.47
C ILE A 170 -10.25 17.66 9.07
N VAL A 171 -11.20 18.58 8.93
CA VAL A 171 -12.56 18.31 8.45
C VAL A 171 -12.80 19.16 7.21
N HIS A 172 -13.13 18.55 6.07
CA HIS A 172 -13.48 19.27 4.85
C HIS A 172 -14.95 19.67 4.89
N ALA A 173 -15.22 20.94 5.13
CA ALA A 173 -16.56 21.48 5.16
C ALA A 173 -17.12 21.70 3.75
N LEU A 174 -18.42 21.46 3.60
CA LEU A 174 -19.18 21.91 2.44
C LEU A 174 -19.42 23.43 2.48
N PRO A 175 -19.68 24.08 1.34
CA PRO A 175 -20.04 25.49 1.30
C PRO A 175 -21.19 25.84 2.27
N GLY A 176 -21.02 26.91 3.04
CA GLY A 176 -22.00 27.36 4.03
C GLY A 176 -22.08 26.51 5.32
N ARG A 177 -21.21 25.52 5.52
CA ARG A 177 -21.26 24.57 6.66
C ARG A 177 -20.07 24.72 7.62
N LEU A 178 -19.54 25.94 7.80
CA LEU A 178 -18.39 26.19 8.67
C LEU A 178 -18.68 25.78 10.13
N GLN A 179 -19.83 26.18 10.67
CA GLN A 179 -20.20 25.91 12.05
C GLN A 179 -20.32 24.40 12.34
N GLU A 180 -20.80 23.62 11.37
CA GLU A 180 -20.88 22.16 11.48
C GLU A 180 -19.50 21.52 11.52
N ALA A 181 -18.56 22.00 10.70
CA ALA A 181 -17.18 21.52 10.73
C ALA A 181 -16.45 21.90 12.03
N GLU A 182 -16.69 23.10 12.57
CA GLU A 182 -16.14 23.51 13.87
C GLU A 182 -16.71 22.67 15.02
N ALA A 183 -18.02 22.43 15.04
CA ALA A 183 -18.66 21.56 16.01
C ALA A 183 -18.19 20.10 15.88
N ARG A 184 -17.94 19.62 14.66
CA ARG A 184 -17.36 18.30 14.42
C ARG A 184 -15.95 18.20 15.01
N LEU A 185 -15.10 19.20 14.78
CA LEU A 185 -13.77 19.26 15.39
C LEU A 185 -13.84 19.29 16.93
N ASP A 186 -14.81 20.01 17.52
CA ASP A 186 -15.02 20.04 18.97
C ASP A 186 -15.36 18.64 19.51
N ALA A 187 -16.23 17.91 18.79
CA ALA A 187 -16.57 16.54 19.14
C ALA A 187 -15.37 15.57 19.01
N LEU A 188 -14.52 15.74 17.98
CA LEU A 188 -13.31 14.92 17.83
C LEU A 188 -12.31 15.18 18.95
N GLU A 189 -12.09 16.44 19.32
CA GLU A 189 -11.22 16.82 20.42
C GLU A 189 -11.74 16.32 21.77
N ALA A 190 -13.06 16.37 22.00
CA ALA A 190 -13.68 15.81 23.18
C ALA A 190 -13.47 14.28 23.27
N ARG A 191 -13.71 13.55 22.17
CA ARG A 191 -13.48 12.09 22.09
C ARG A 191 -12.02 11.70 22.29
N LEU A 192 -11.06 12.52 21.84
CA LEU A 192 -9.64 12.27 22.11
C LEU A 192 -9.31 12.27 23.61
N ARG A 193 -10.01 13.10 24.41
CA ARG A 193 -9.82 13.18 25.86
C ARG A 193 -10.47 12.05 26.64
N GLU A 194 -11.30 11.23 25.98
CA GLU A 194 -11.93 10.09 26.63
C GLU A 194 -10.90 8.99 26.93
N PRO A 195 -11.07 8.23 28.04
CA PRO A 195 -10.26 7.07 28.31
C PRO A 195 -10.36 6.04 27.19
N LEU A 196 -9.22 5.47 26.80
CA LEU A 196 -9.21 4.38 25.83
C LEU A 196 -9.76 3.11 26.47
N ALA A 197 -10.90 2.61 25.99
CA ALA A 197 -11.34 1.28 26.32
C ALA A 197 -10.42 0.28 25.61
N HIS A 198 -9.74 -0.58 26.37
CA HIS A 198 -8.99 -1.69 25.78
C HIS A 198 -9.98 -2.63 25.06
N PRO A 199 -9.80 -2.85 23.75
CA PRO A 199 -10.67 -3.77 23.03
C PRO A 199 -10.57 -5.16 23.65
N ARG A 200 -11.72 -5.75 24.00
CA ARG A 200 -11.74 -7.13 24.47
C ARG A 200 -11.40 -8.06 23.30
N PRO A 201 -10.69 -9.18 23.54
CA PRO A 201 -10.49 -10.19 22.52
C PRO A 201 -11.83 -10.60 21.92
N ALA A 202 -11.96 -10.52 20.60
CA ALA A 202 -13.21 -10.83 19.90
C ALA A 202 -13.49 -12.34 19.82
N HIS A 203 -12.49 -13.18 20.09
CA HIS A 203 -12.54 -14.64 19.95
C HIS A 203 -11.80 -15.33 21.10
N ALA A 204 -12.04 -16.64 21.22
CA ALA A 204 -11.21 -17.50 22.06
C ALA A 204 -9.82 -17.64 21.43
N PRO A 205 -8.74 -17.58 22.23
CA PRO A 205 -7.38 -17.79 21.75
C PRO A 205 -7.24 -19.09 20.97
N ARG A 206 -6.61 -19.03 19.79
CA ARG A 206 -6.32 -20.18 18.94
C ARG A 206 -4.83 -20.22 18.62
N GLN A 207 -4.20 -21.38 18.75
CA GLN A 207 -2.85 -21.57 18.25
C GLN A 207 -2.88 -21.86 16.75
N VAL A 208 -2.02 -21.17 16.02
CA VAL A 208 -1.89 -21.26 14.56
C VAL A 208 -0.44 -21.54 14.20
N SER A 209 -0.24 -22.47 13.28
CA SER A 209 1.04 -22.87 12.72
C SER A 209 1.11 -22.57 11.22
N GLU A 210 2.31 -22.65 10.63
CA GLU A 210 2.49 -22.49 9.18
C GLU A 210 1.74 -23.57 8.37
N ALA A 211 1.47 -24.74 8.97
CA ALA A 211 0.77 -25.85 8.31
C ALA A 211 -0.74 -25.64 8.16
N ASP A 212 -1.33 -24.68 8.90
CA ASP A 212 -2.75 -24.36 8.83
C ASP A 212 -3.08 -23.49 7.60
N PHE A 213 -2.06 -22.96 6.91
CA PHE A 213 -2.21 -22.18 5.69
C PHE A 213 -2.34 -23.10 4.47
N VAL A 214 -3.49 -23.03 3.81
CA VAL A 214 -3.77 -23.81 2.61
C VAL A 214 -3.36 -23.00 1.38
N SER A 215 -2.43 -23.54 0.59
CA SER A 215 -2.05 -22.91 -0.68
C SER A 215 -3.07 -23.19 -1.78
N GLY A 216 -3.42 -22.15 -2.53
CA GLY A 216 -4.14 -22.26 -3.80
C GLY A 216 -3.28 -22.81 -4.94
N PHE A 217 -1.98 -23.03 -4.70
CA PHE A 217 -1.04 -23.69 -5.58
C PHE A 217 -0.56 -24.99 -4.91
N THR A 218 -0.68 -26.14 -5.56
CA THR A 218 0.02 -27.34 -5.06
C THR A 218 1.53 -27.12 -5.17
N GLU A 219 2.33 -27.61 -4.22
CA GLU A 219 3.79 -27.48 -4.26
C GLU A 219 4.39 -27.97 -5.59
N ASP A 220 3.99 -29.16 -6.05
CA ASP A 220 4.44 -29.71 -7.33
C ASP A 220 4.01 -28.85 -8.52
N GLY A 221 2.77 -28.37 -8.51
CA GLY A 221 2.27 -27.44 -9.52
C GLY A 221 3.11 -26.16 -9.58
N PHE A 222 3.49 -25.59 -8.44
CA PHE A 222 4.31 -24.37 -8.41
C PHE A 222 5.69 -24.65 -8.99
N LYS A 223 6.31 -25.79 -8.64
CA LYS A 223 7.60 -26.21 -9.19
C LYS A 223 7.54 -26.44 -10.71
N GLN A 224 6.43 -26.99 -11.20
CA GLN A 224 6.19 -27.13 -12.64
C GLN A 224 6.04 -25.76 -13.31
N ALA A 225 5.31 -24.82 -12.70
CA ALA A 225 5.19 -23.46 -13.20
C ALA A 225 6.56 -22.74 -13.25
N VAL A 226 7.41 -22.92 -12.24
CA VAL A 226 8.80 -22.42 -12.26
C VAL A 226 9.58 -23.05 -13.41
N THR A 227 9.47 -24.36 -13.61
CA THR A 227 10.14 -25.06 -14.71
C THR A 227 9.69 -24.52 -16.07
N ARG A 228 8.38 -24.31 -16.24
CA ARG A 228 7.79 -23.72 -17.45
C ARG A 228 8.23 -22.27 -17.68
N ALA A 229 8.30 -21.46 -16.63
CA ALA A 229 8.85 -20.11 -16.69
C ALA A 229 10.31 -20.12 -17.16
N LYS A 230 11.13 -21.08 -16.71
CA LYS A 230 12.51 -21.23 -17.19
C LYS A 230 12.61 -21.59 -18.67
N GLU A 231 11.65 -22.34 -19.21
CA GLU A 231 11.59 -22.63 -20.65
C GLU A 231 11.35 -21.34 -21.45
N TYR A 232 10.44 -20.47 -20.99
CA TYR A 232 10.23 -19.15 -21.59
C TYR A 232 11.50 -18.29 -21.53
N ILE A 233 12.22 -18.32 -20.42
CA ILE A 233 13.49 -17.60 -20.27
C ILE A 233 14.56 -18.14 -21.23
N ALA A 234 14.71 -19.46 -21.33
CA ALA A 234 15.66 -20.11 -22.23
C ALA A 234 15.34 -19.84 -23.71
N ALA A 235 14.05 -19.68 -24.06
CA ALA A 235 13.61 -19.30 -25.39
C ALA A 235 13.85 -17.81 -25.70
N GLY A 236 14.18 -16.99 -24.71
CA GLY A 236 14.41 -15.54 -24.86
C GLY A 236 13.14 -14.70 -24.78
N ASP A 237 12.00 -15.25 -24.34
CA ASP A 237 10.74 -14.52 -24.21
C ASP A 237 10.80 -13.46 -23.09
N VAL A 238 11.45 -13.81 -21.98
CA VAL A 238 11.62 -12.97 -20.79
C VAL A 238 12.99 -13.20 -20.15
N MET A 239 13.51 -12.18 -19.47
CA MET A 239 14.68 -12.28 -18.61
C MET A 239 14.28 -12.80 -17.21
N GLN A 240 13.10 -12.40 -16.73
CA GLN A 240 12.58 -12.74 -15.43
C GLN A 240 11.05 -12.74 -15.45
N VAL A 241 10.44 -13.64 -14.68
CA VAL A 241 9.00 -13.60 -14.34
C VAL A 241 8.82 -13.88 -12.85
N VAL A 242 7.93 -13.15 -12.19
CA VAL A 242 7.69 -13.28 -10.75
C VAL A 242 6.38 -14.04 -10.55
N LEU A 243 6.49 -15.34 -10.25
CA LEU A 243 5.34 -16.19 -9.94
C LEU A 243 4.99 -16.10 -8.46
N SER A 244 3.72 -16.26 -8.13
CA SER A 244 3.23 -16.16 -6.77
C SER A 244 2.20 -17.22 -6.42
N GLN A 245 2.07 -17.47 -5.11
CA GLN A 245 1.05 -18.35 -4.57
C GLN A 245 0.29 -17.68 -3.45
N ARG A 246 -1.02 -17.95 -3.38
CA ARG A 246 -1.90 -17.46 -2.31
C ARG A 246 -2.12 -18.56 -1.28
N LEU A 247 -1.93 -18.20 -0.02
CA LEU A 247 -2.14 -18.99 1.17
C LEU A 247 -3.35 -18.45 1.92
N THR A 248 -4.26 -19.32 2.31
CA THR A 248 -5.52 -18.95 2.99
C THR A 248 -5.64 -19.69 4.32
N ILE A 249 -6.19 -19.01 5.33
CA ILE A 249 -6.49 -19.59 6.64
C ILE A 249 -7.79 -18.98 7.19
N PRO A 250 -8.62 -19.75 7.92
CA PRO A 250 -9.66 -19.16 8.76
C PRO A 250 -9.08 -18.15 9.75
N PHE A 251 -9.74 -17.00 9.90
CA PHE A 251 -9.26 -15.90 10.72
C PHE A 251 -10.42 -15.26 11.50
N SER A 252 -10.22 -15.15 12.82
CA SER A 252 -11.21 -14.70 13.80
C SER A 252 -10.75 -13.51 14.63
N ALA A 253 -9.44 -13.22 14.64
CA ALA A 253 -8.90 -12.01 15.26
C ALA A 253 -9.35 -10.74 14.53
N ARG A 254 -9.27 -9.59 15.22
CA ARG A 254 -9.58 -8.31 14.59
C ARG A 254 -8.46 -7.97 13.60
N PRO A 255 -8.79 -7.43 12.41
CA PRO A 255 -7.77 -6.96 11.46
C PRO A 255 -6.74 -5.98 12.06
N LEU A 256 -7.17 -5.14 13.00
CA LEU A 256 -6.27 -4.24 13.73
C LEU A 256 -5.26 -4.98 14.61
N ASP A 257 -5.60 -6.15 15.16
CA ASP A 257 -4.67 -6.94 15.97
C ASP A 257 -3.57 -7.57 15.08
N LEU A 258 -3.91 -7.96 13.85
CA LEU A 258 -2.89 -8.33 12.85
C LEU A 258 -1.97 -7.15 12.52
N TYR A 259 -2.53 -5.95 12.33
CA TYR A 259 -1.74 -4.74 12.09
C TYR A 259 -0.78 -4.47 13.25
N ARG A 260 -1.26 -4.51 14.49
CA ARG A 260 -0.45 -4.33 15.71
C ARG A 260 0.67 -5.37 15.81
N ALA A 261 0.40 -6.64 15.48
CA ALA A 261 1.41 -7.68 15.44
C ALA A 261 2.50 -7.40 14.38
N LEU A 262 2.10 -7.04 13.16
CA LEU A 262 3.04 -6.68 12.09
C LEU A 262 3.87 -5.44 12.45
N ARG A 263 3.24 -4.44 13.06
CA ARG A 263 3.88 -3.22 13.53
C ARG A 263 4.99 -3.49 14.54
N GLY A 264 4.83 -4.51 15.40
CA GLY A 264 5.85 -4.94 16.36
C GLY A 264 6.92 -5.86 15.78
N LEU A 265 6.55 -6.74 14.84
CA LEU A 265 7.45 -7.76 14.29
C LEU A 265 8.33 -7.27 13.13
N ASN A 266 7.76 -6.48 12.22
CA ASN A 266 8.41 -6.10 10.97
C ASN A 266 7.94 -4.72 10.51
N PRO A 267 8.35 -3.63 11.18
CA PRO A 267 8.03 -2.28 10.75
C PRO A 267 8.69 -1.97 9.39
N SER A 268 7.92 -1.43 8.44
CA SER A 268 8.39 -1.08 7.10
C SER A 268 8.08 0.39 6.74
N PRO A 269 8.68 0.93 5.66
CA PRO A 269 8.40 2.27 5.17
C PRO A 269 6.93 2.55 4.87
N TYR A 270 6.14 1.51 4.54
CA TYR A 270 4.70 1.63 4.31
C TYR A 270 3.92 0.62 5.16
N MET A 271 3.44 1.07 6.31
CA MET A 271 2.51 0.33 7.16
C MET A 271 1.10 0.83 6.88
N PHE A 272 0.17 -0.09 6.65
CA PHE A 272 -1.22 0.27 6.41
C PHE A 272 -2.22 -0.71 7.01
N HIS A 273 -3.29 -0.15 7.55
CA HIS A 273 -4.51 -0.85 7.93
C HIS A 273 -5.69 -0.11 7.31
N LEU A 274 -6.41 -0.78 6.42
CA LEU A 274 -7.64 -0.26 5.83
C LEU A 274 -8.79 -1.16 6.29
N ASN A 275 -9.75 -0.59 6.99
CA ASN A 275 -11.03 -1.21 7.28
C ASN A 275 -12.00 -0.80 6.18
N LEU A 276 -12.34 -1.71 5.28
CA LEU A 276 -13.13 -1.44 4.07
C LEU A 276 -14.56 -2.01 4.17
N GLY A 277 -15.08 -2.12 5.39
CA GLY A 277 -16.41 -2.69 5.65
C GLY A 277 -16.37 -4.19 5.86
N ASP A 278 -16.78 -4.97 4.86
CA ASP A 278 -16.76 -6.43 4.88
C ASP A 278 -15.37 -7.04 4.62
N MET A 279 -14.42 -6.19 4.24
CA MET A 279 -13.04 -6.54 3.92
C MET A 279 -12.06 -5.65 4.69
N ALA A 280 -10.88 -6.17 5.01
CA ALA A 280 -9.76 -5.37 5.47
C ALA A 280 -8.49 -5.68 4.69
N VAL A 281 -7.66 -4.66 4.50
CA VAL A 281 -6.32 -4.78 3.89
C VAL A 281 -5.29 -4.33 4.91
N VAL A 282 -4.38 -5.22 5.28
CA VAL A 282 -3.40 -4.99 6.33
C VAL A 282 -2.01 -5.34 5.81
N GLY A 283 -1.05 -4.42 5.86
CA GLY A 283 0.27 -4.66 5.29
C GLY A 283 1.41 -3.86 5.90
N SER A 284 2.60 -4.37 5.63
CA SER A 284 3.90 -3.79 5.99
C SER A 284 4.81 -3.89 4.76
N SER A 285 4.55 -3.03 3.77
CA SER A 285 5.26 -3.07 2.49
C SER A 285 6.62 -2.39 2.60
N PRO A 286 7.70 -3.05 2.13
CA PRO A 286 9.03 -2.47 2.10
C PRO A 286 9.24 -1.52 0.92
N GLU A 287 8.36 -1.54 -0.08
CA GLU A 287 8.65 -0.97 -1.40
C GLU A 287 7.55 -0.01 -1.88
N ILE A 288 7.98 1.16 -2.35
CA ILE A 288 7.11 2.15 -2.99
C ILE A 288 6.81 1.70 -4.43
N LEU A 289 5.57 1.86 -4.90
CA LEU A 289 5.30 1.78 -6.33
C LEU A 289 5.74 3.09 -6.97
N VAL A 290 5.09 4.19 -6.57
CA VAL A 290 5.37 5.52 -7.10
C VAL A 290 4.88 6.60 -6.13
N ARG A 291 5.58 7.73 -6.15
CA ARG A 291 5.22 8.98 -5.49
C ARG A 291 5.16 10.12 -6.51
N LEU A 292 4.13 10.95 -6.40
CA LEU A 292 4.02 12.23 -7.09
C LEU A 292 3.84 13.33 -6.05
N GLU A 293 4.70 14.34 -6.07
CA GLU A 293 4.63 15.48 -5.17
C GLU A 293 5.25 16.72 -5.85
N HIS A 294 4.52 17.84 -5.90
CA HIS A 294 4.96 19.09 -6.55
C HIS A 294 5.56 18.85 -7.96
N ASP A 295 4.84 18.09 -8.79
CA ASP A 295 5.25 17.64 -10.12
C ASP A 295 6.51 16.76 -10.17
N GLU A 296 7.10 16.35 -9.05
CA GLU A 296 8.19 15.36 -9.02
C GLU A 296 7.63 13.94 -8.90
N VAL A 297 7.83 13.15 -9.95
CA VAL A 297 7.57 11.70 -9.95
C VAL A 297 8.79 11.00 -9.41
N THR A 298 8.60 10.13 -8.43
CA THR A 298 9.66 9.36 -7.77
C THR A 298 9.30 7.88 -7.74
N VAL A 299 10.24 7.05 -8.18
CA VAL A 299 10.23 5.60 -7.94
C VAL A 299 11.53 5.20 -7.25
N ARG A 300 11.46 4.21 -6.37
CA ARG A 300 12.61 3.82 -5.54
C ARG A 300 12.84 2.31 -5.61
N PRO A 301 13.54 1.83 -6.66
CA PRO A 301 13.86 0.42 -6.81
C PRO A 301 14.66 -0.11 -5.63
N ILE A 302 14.34 -1.32 -5.20
CA ILE A 302 15.03 -2.04 -4.12
C ILE A 302 15.46 -3.41 -4.66
N ALA A 303 16.74 -3.73 -4.52
CA ALA A 303 17.29 -5.04 -4.86
C ALA A 303 18.46 -5.37 -3.93
N GLY A 304 18.91 -6.62 -3.98
CA GLY A 304 20.01 -7.07 -3.13
C GLY A 304 19.61 -7.15 -1.66
N THR A 305 19.90 -8.28 -1.03
CA THR A 305 19.60 -8.46 0.39
C THR A 305 20.78 -9.09 1.10
N ARG A 306 21.15 -8.52 2.24
CA ARG A 306 21.96 -9.21 3.25
C ARG A 306 21.29 -9.10 4.60
N ARG A 307 21.55 -10.07 5.47
CA ARG A 307 21.16 -9.97 6.88
C ARG A 307 21.91 -8.81 7.55
N ARG A 308 21.39 -8.28 8.65
CA ARG A 308 22.17 -7.39 9.52
C ARG A 308 23.32 -8.17 10.19
N GLY A 309 24.46 -7.51 10.35
CA GLY A 309 25.59 -8.05 11.11
C GLY A 309 25.27 -8.15 12.60
N ARG A 310 25.87 -9.11 13.30
CA ARG A 310 25.76 -9.23 14.77
C ARG A 310 26.55 -8.14 15.49
N THR A 311 27.51 -7.55 14.80
CA THR A 311 28.33 -6.43 15.25
C THR A 311 28.38 -5.36 14.17
N GLU A 312 28.72 -4.12 14.55
CA GLU A 312 28.85 -3.02 13.58
C GLU A 312 29.95 -3.30 12.54
N ALA A 313 31.03 -3.98 12.93
CA ALA A 313 32.08 -4.40 12.01
C ALA A 313 31.56 -5.42 10.98
N GLU A 314 30.89 -6.48 11.43
CA GLU A 314 30.25 -7.46 10.52
C GLU A 314 29.20 -6.80 9.62
N ASP A 315 28.42 -5.83 10.14
CA ASP A 315 27.41 -5.12 9.36
C ASP A 315 28.03 -4.31 8.21
N ARG A 316 29.18 -3.66 8.46
CA ARG A 316 29.94 -2.93 7.42
C ARG A 316 30.62 -3.87 6.42
N GLU A 317 31.07 -5.04 6.86
CA GLU A 317 31.61 -6.08 5.96
C GLU A 317 30.54 -6.61 5.02
N LEU A 318 29.35 -6.94 5.55
CA LEU A 318 28.20 -7.39 4.75
C LEU A 318 27.70 -6.31 3.79
N GLU A 319 27.75 -5.04 4.19
CA GLU A 319 27.47 -3.91 3.31
C GLU A 319 28.45 -3.85 2.14
N ALA A 320 29.75 -3.93 2.42
CA ALA A 320 30.80 -3.90 1.40
C ALA A 320 30.72 -5.11 0.46
N GLU A 321 30.39 -6.29 0.99
CA GLU A 321 30.16 -7.51 0.22
C GLU A 321 28.97 -7.34 -0.74
N LEU A 322 27.82 -6.85 -0.23
CA LEU A 322 26.62 -6.64 -1.04
C LEU A 322 26.86 -5.64 -2.18
N LEU A 323 27.56 -4.54 -1.88
CA LEU A 323 27.91 -3.53 -2.89
C LEU A 323 29.00 -4.00 -3.87
N ALA A 324 29.77 -5.03 -3.54
CA ALA A 324 30.77 -5.63 -4.42
C ALA A 324 30.21 -6.76 -5.28
N ASP A 325 29.07 -7.35 -4.91
CA ASP A 325 28.46 -8.48 -5.60
C ASP A 325 28.02 -8.10 -7.04
N PRO A 326 28.67 -8.64 -8.08
CA PRO A 326 28.37 -8.28 -9.47
C PRO A 326 26.97 -8.72 -9.90
N LYS A 327 26.41 -9.79 -9.30
CA LYS A 327 25.06 -10.26 -9.61
C LYS A 327 24.02 -9.28 -9.08
N GLU A 328 24.11 -8.94 -7.80
CA GLU A 328 23.15 -8.04 -7.12
C GLU A 328 23.15 -6.64 -7.76
N ARG A 329 24.34 -6.14 -8.14
CA ARG A 329 24.46 -4.86 -8.85
C ARG A 329 23.84 -4.89 -10.24
N ALA A 330 23.97 -5.99 -10.97
CA ALA A 330 23.41 -6.14 -12.30
C ALA A 330 21.88 -6.18 -12.24
N GLU A 331 21.32 -6.95 -11.30
CA GLU A 331 19.89 -6.99 -11.03
C GLU A 331 19.35 -5.61 -10.62
N HIS A 332 20.04 -4.93 -9.71
CA HIS A 332 19.64 -3.57 -9.30
C HIS A 332 19.69 -2.57 -10.45
N LEU A 333 20.71 -2.65 -11.31
CA LEU A 333 20.83 -1.77 -12.48
C LEU A 333 19.65 -1.98 -13.46
N MET A 334 19.25 -3.23 -13.68
CA MET A 334 18.08 -3.54 -14.49
C MET A 334 16.81 -2.89 -13.93
N LEU A 335 16.61 -2.94 -12.60
CA LEU A 335 15.45 -2.32 -11.96
C LEU A 335 15.50 -0.78 -12.01
N ILE A 336 16.69 -0.18 -11.91
CA ILE A 336 16.88 1.25 -12.14
C ILE A 336 16.45 1.62 -13.56
N ASP A 337 16.90 0.87 -14.57
CA ASP A 337 16.57 1.16 -15.96
C ASP A 337 15.08 0.94 -16.25
N LEU A 338 14.44 -0.05 -15.62
CA LEU A 338 12.99 -0.21 -15.68
C LEU A 338 12.28 1.00 -15.07
N GLY A 339 12.68 1.45 -13.88
CA GLY A 339 12.12 2.64 -13.24
C GLY A 339 12.29 3.91 -14.08
N ARG A 340 13.45 4.08 -14.72
CA ARG A 340 13.71 5.18 -15.67
C ARG A 340 12.81 5.10 -16.90
N ASN A 341 12.62 3.91 -17.47
CA ASN A 341 11.73 3.70 -18.61
C ASN A 341 10.27 3.96 -18.25
N ASP A 342 9.84 3.54 -17.05
CA ASP A 342 8.49 3.76 -16.57
C ASP A 342 8.19 5.25 -16.40
N ILE A 343 8.95 5.97 -15.59
CA ILE A 343 8.69 7.40 -15.37
C ILE A 343 9.05 8.25 -16.59
N GLY A 344 9.99 7.82 -17.43
CA GLY A 344 10.38 8.52 -18.66
C GLY A 344 9.24 8.66 -19.68
N ARG A 345 8.19 7.83 -19.58
CA ARG A 345 6.98 7.95 -20.39
C ARG A 345 6.09 9.11 -19.98
N VAL A 346 6.20 9.63 -18.75
CA VAL A 346 5.34 10.69 -18.22
C VAL A 346 6.13 11.94 -17.82
N CYS A 347 7.43 11.83 -17.60
CA CYS A 347 8.29 12.95 -17.24
C CYS A 347 8.81 13.72 -18.46
N GLU A 348 9.19 14.97 -18.25
CA GLU A 348 9.79 15.82 -19.26
C GLU A 348 11.13 15.24 -19.74
N THR A 349 11.38 15.39 -21.04
CA THR A 349 12.64 14.92 -21.65
C THR A 349 13.83 15.58 -20.97
N GLY A 350 14.79 14.76 -20.51
CA GLY A 350 15.99 15.23 -19.81
C GLY A 350 15.80 15.52 -18.30
N SER A 351 14.59 15.43 -17.76
CA SER A 351 14.35 15.64 -16.32
C SER A 351 14.62 14.39 -15.47
N VAL A 352 14.55 13.19 -16.08
CA VAL A 352 14.74 11.91 -15.38
C VAL A 352 16.20 11.73 -14.97
N ARG A 353 16.42 11.64 -13.66
CA ARG A 353 17.76 11.55 -13.03
C ARG A 353 17.78 10.58 -11.87
N LEU A 354 18.98 10.12 -11.54
CA LEU A 354 19.25 9.40 -10.29
C LEU A 354 19.69 10.41 -9.23
N THR A 355 18.93 10.53 -8.15
CA THR A 355 19.29 11.40 -7.01
C THR A 355 20.08 10.64 -5.95
N GLU A 356 19.81 9.33 -5.81
CA GLU A 356 20.60 8.38 -5.01
C GLU A 356 20.86 7.14 -5.86
N LYS A 357 22.08 6.60 -5.79
CA LYS A 357 22.47 5.44 -6.62
C LYS A 357 23.20 4.42 -5.77
N MET A 358 22.65 3.20 -5.72
CA MET A 358 23.25 2.04 -5.07
C MET A 358 23.67 2.35 -3.62
N VAL A 359 22.80 3.03 -2.89
CA VAL A 359 22.99 3.30 -1.46
C VAL A 359 22.44 2.15 -0.63
N ILE A 360 22.99 1.94 0.56
CA ILE A 360 22.55 0.86 1.44
C ILE A 360 21.57 1.42 2.46
N GLU A 361 20.36 0.85 2.45
CA GLU A 361 19.35 1.13 3.46
C GLU A 361 19.25 -0.05 4.42
N ARG A 362 19.35 0.26 5.72
CA ARG A 362 19.29 -0.73 6.78
C ARG A 362 17.88 -0.83 7.32
N TYR A 363 17.43 -2.06 7.50
CA TYR A 363 16.19 -2.43 8.16
C TYR A 363 16.51 -3.22 9.44
N SER A 364 15.50 -3.55 10.24
CA SER A 364 15.71 -4.21 11.55
C SER A 364 16.43 -5.57 11.42
N HIS A 365 16.21 -6.30 10.32
CA HIS A 365 16.77 -7.64 10.12
C HIS A 365 17.61 -7.81 8.84
N VAL A 366 17.46 -6.89 7.89
CA VAL A 366 18.12 -6.95 6.57
C VAL A 366 18.65 -5.58 6.15
N MET A 367 19.50 -5.55 5.13
CA MET A 367 19.87 -4.34 4.40
C MET A 367 19.67 -4.56 2.90
N HIS A 368 19.36 -3.48 2.18
CA HIS A 368 19.08 -3.50 0.74
C HIS A 368 19.87 -2.46 -0.02
N ILE A 369 20.18 -2.76 -1.30
CA ILE A 369 20.63 -1.76 -2.26
C ILE A 369 19.40 -0.97 -2.72
N VAL A 370 19.47 0.34 -2.61
CA VAL A 370 18.39 1.26 -2.97
C VAL A 370 18.92 2.31 -3.92
N SER A 371 18.08 2.69 -4.88
CA SER A 371 18.33 3.86 -5.74
C SER A 371 17.06 4.70 -5.80
N ASN A 372 17.22 6.00 -6.04
CA ASN A 372 16.12 6.92 -6.20
C ASN A 372 16.12 7.47 -7.64
N VAL A 373 15.02 7.22 -8.37
CA VAL A 373 14.83 7.71 -9.74
C VAL A 373 13.73 8.76 -9.70
N THR A 374 14.08 10.00 -10.05
CA THR A 374 13.12 11.12 -10.05
C THR A 374 13.04 11.78 -11.42
N GLY A 375 11.90 12.38 -11.74
CA GLY A 375 11.69 13.17 -12.93
C GLY A 375 10.56 14.18 -12.74
N ARG A 376 10.54 15.24 -13.57
CA ARG A 376 9.47 16.25 -13.54
C ARG A 376 8.34 15.81 -14.44
N LEU A 377 7.12 15.71 -13.92
CA LEU A 377 5.91 15.37 -14.65
C LEU A 377 5.70 16.37 -15.81
N ARG A 378 5.30 15.87 -16.98
CA ARG A 378 4.95 16.75 -18.10
C ARG A 378 3.67 17.52 -17.80
N ASP A 379 3.60 18.76 -18.27
CA ASP A 379 2.40 19.58 -18.21
C ASP A 379 1.16 18.81 -18.66
N LYS A 380 0.04 19.01 -17.94
CA LYS A 380 -1.29 18.44 -18.21
C LYS A 380 -1.42 16.93 -18.00
N LEU A 381 -0.40 16.25 -17.50
CA LEU A 381 -0.55 14.88 -17.01
C LEU A 381 -0.96 14.87 -15.55
N SER A 382 -1.61 13.79 -15.12
CA SER A 382 -2.09 13.63 -13.76
C SER A 382 -1.45 12.45 -13.04
N SER A 383 -1.85 12.25 -11.77
CA SER A 383 -1.50 11.05 -11.00
C SER A 383 -1.96 9.76 -11.68
N MET A 384 -3.07 9.76 -12.44
CA MET A 384 -3.51 8.56 -13.15
C MET A 384 -2.60 8.23 -14.33
N ASP A 385 -2.06 9.22 -15.04
CA ASP A 385 -1.05 8.97 -16.07
C ASP A 385 0.23 8.37 -15.47
N VAL A 386 0.65 8.88 -14.31
CA VAL A 386 1.81 8.36 -13.56
C VAL A 386 1.57 6.91 -13.12
N LEU A 387 0.38 6.59 -12.63
CA LEU A 387 0.01 5.22 -12.27
C LEU A 387 0.06 4.31 -13.50
N ARG A 388 -0.56 4.70 -14.63
CA ARG A 388 -0.53 3.91 -15.88
C ARG A 388 0.87 3.60 -16.37
N ALA A 389 1.79 4.54 -16.21
CA ALA A 389 3.17 4.37 -16.65
C ALA A 389 3.99 3.44 -15.75
N THR A 390 3.69 3.41 -14.45
CA THR A 390 4.49 2.67 -13.46
C THR A 390 3.88 1.32 -13.08
N PHE A 391 2.58 1.12 -13.27
CA PHE A 391 1.83 -0.05 -12.78
C PHE A 391 1.90 -1.28 -13.72
N PRO A 392 1.96 -2.51 -13.17
CA PRO A 392 2.43 -2.84 -11.83
C PRO A 392 3.96 -2.72 -11.77
N ALA A 393 4.53 -2.83 -10.57
CA ALA A 393 5.97 -2.82 -10.39
C ALA A 393 6.65 -4.02 -11.07
N GLY A 394 7.86 -3.78 -11.60
CA GLY A 394 8.68 -4.83 -12.20
C GLY A 394 9.07 -5.94 -11.24
N THR A 395 9.32 -5.61 -9.98
CA THR A 395 9.73 -6.53 -8.90
C THR A 395 8.69 -7.58 -8.56
N VAL A 396 7.44 -7.38 -8.97
CA VAL A 396 6.32 -8.31 -8.77
C VAL A 396 5.71 -8.83 -10.07
N SER A 397 6.27 -8.45 -11.23
CA SER A 397 5.81 -8.91 -12.55
C SER A 397 6.93 -9.62 -13.30
N GLY A 398 7.93 -8.87 -13.78
CA GLY A 398 9.09 -9.38 -14.49
C GLY A 398 9.58 -8.45 -15.58
N ALA A 399 10.47 -8.96 -16.43
CA ALA A 399 11.10 -8.20 -17.51
C ALA A 399 11.27 -9.06 -18.77
N PRO A 400 10.81 -8.61 -19.96
CA PRO A 400 9.97 -7.44 -20.22
C PRO A 400 8.58 -7.54 -19.57
N LYS A 401 8.08 -6.43 -19.01
CA LYS A 401 6.90 -6.37 -18.12
C LYS A 401 5.66 -7.04 -18.72
N VAL A 402 5.26 -6.65 -19.93
CA VAL A 402 4.04 -7.15 -20.58
C VAL A 402 4.09 -8.66 -20.82
N ARG A 403 5.20 -9.17 -21.37
CA ARG A 403 5.35 -10.61 -21.64
C ARG A 403 5.40 -11.44 -20.35
N ALA A 404 6.06 -10.93 -19.31
CA ALA A 404 6.07 -11.58 -18.00
C ALA A 404 4.65 -11.70 -17.41
N MET A 405 3.81 -10.67 -17.58
CA MET A 405 2.42 -10.71 -17.11
C MET A 405 1.55 -11.68 -17.90
N GLU A 406 1.77 -11.86 -19.20
CA GLU A 406 1.09 -12.92 -19.97
C GLU A 406 1.44 -14.32 -19.45
N ILE A 407 2.71 -14.54 -19.08
CA ILE A 407 3.17 -15.81 -18.50
C ILE A 407 2.57 -16.01 -17.10
N ILE A 408 2.48 -14.95 -16.28
CA ILE A 408 1.76 -14.99 -15.00
C ILE A 408 0.29 -15.37 -15.23
N ASP A 409 -0.35 -14.79 -16.25
CA ASP A 409 -1.73 -15.11 -16.60
C ASP A 409 -1.88 -16.57 -17.09
N GLU A 410 -0.89 -17.14 -17.75
CA GLU A 410 -0.90 -18.56 -18.12
C GLU A 410 -0.71 -19.49 -16.91
N LEU A 411 0.21 -19.16 -16.01
CA LEU A 411 0.72 -20.10 -15.02
C LEU A 411 0.06 -20.01 -13.64
N GLU A 412 -0.44 -18.83 -13.23
CA GLU A 412 -1.13 -18.70 -11.94
C GLU A 412 -2.60 -19.14 -12.04
N PRO A 413 -3.14 -19.92 -11.10
CA PRO A 413 -4.47 -20.52 -11.24
C PRO A 413 -5.64 -19.54 -11.04
N VAL A 414 -5.38 -18.34 -10.52
CA VAL A 414 -6.37 -17.42 -9.95
C VAL A 414 -5.94 -15.97 -10.15
N LYS A 415 -6.87 -15.02 -10.00
CA LYS A 415 -6.53 -13.59 -9.93
C LYS A 415 -5.68 -13.28 -8.71
N ARG A 416 -4.83 -12.27 -8.84
CA ARG A 416 -4.01 -11.73 -7.74
C ARG A 416 -4.81 -10.80 -6.83
N GLY A 417 -5.80 -10.09 -7.35
CA GLY A 417 -6.59 -9.15 -6.57
C GLY A 417 -5.70 -8.04 -5.99
N VAL A 418 -5.74 -7.83 -4.66
CA VAL A 418 -4.93 -6.77 -4.01
C VAL A 418 -3.42 -7.02 -4.15
N TYR A 419 -2.97 -8.28 -4.11
CA TYR A 419 -1.53 -8.61 -4.15
C TYR A 419 -0.85 -8.08 -5.41
N ALA A 420 0.36 -7.52 -5.27
CA ALA A 420 1.13 -6.91 -6.37
C ALA A 420 0.46 -5.70 -7.05
N GLY A 421 -0.70 -5.25 -6.53
CA GLY A 421 -1.27 -3.95 -6.80
C GLY A 421 -0.57 -2.84 -6.00
N SER A 422 -1.33 -1.80 -5.67
CA SER A 422 -0.82 -0.66 -4.91
C SER A 422 -1.82 -0.14 -3.88
N VAL A 423 -1.34 0.16 -2.68
CA VAL A 423 -2.14 0.72 -1.57
C VAL A 423 -1.62 2.11 -1.23
N GLY A 424 -2.50 3.09 -1.06
CA GLY A 424 -2.09 4.46 -0.73
C GLY A 424 -3.20 5.47 -0.96
N TYR A 425 -2.83 6.67 -1.41
CA TYR A 425 -3.76 7.78 -1.57
C TYR A 425 -3.53 8.61 -2.85
N LEU A 426 -4.59 9.31 -3.24
CA LEU A 426 -4.63 10.41 -4.21
C LEU A 426 -5.11 11.67 -3.47
N GLY A 427 -4.19 12.59 -3.18
CA GLY A 427 -4.45 13.80 -2.42
C GLY A 427 -5.14 14.90 -3.23
N TRP A 428 -5.79 15.84 -2.55
CA TRP A 428 -6.48 16.96 -3.19
C TRP A 428 -5.59 17.93 -3.97
N ASN A 429 -4.31 18.01 -3.61
CA ASN A 429 -3.28 18.78 -4.29
C ASN A 429 -2.63 18.04 -5.47
N GLY A 430 -3.24 16.95 -5.94
CA GLY A 430 -2.68 16.09 -7.00
C GLY A 430 -1.54 15.17 -6.54
N ALA A 431 -1.16 15.21 -5.26
CA ALA A 431 -0.15 14.31 -4.72
C ALA A 431 -0.62 12.85 -4.77
N MET A 432 0.31 11.93 -5.00
CA MET A 432 0.07 10.50 -4.93
C MET A 432 1.20 9.83 -4.17
N ASP A 433 0.88 8.88 -3.31
CA ASP A 433 1.89 8.07 -2.62
C ASP A 433 1.32 6.67 -2.45
N THR A 434 1.93 5.70 -3.12
CA THR A 434 1.43 4.32 -3.15
C THR A 434 2.56 3.33 -2.92
N ALA A 435 2.31 2.36 -2.05
CA ALA A 435 3.17 1.23 -1.81
C ALA A 435 2.76 0.05 -2.68
N ILE A 436 3.69 -0.81 -3.07
CA ILE A 436 3.36 -2.08 -3.71
C ILE A 436 2.66 -2.96 -2.65
N ALA A 437 1.55 -3.60 -3.00
CA ALA A 437 0.80 -4.49 -2.12
C ALA A 437 1.47 -5.86 -1.96
N ILE A 438 2.64 -5.87 -1.32
CA ILE A 438 3.38 -7.05 -0.88
C ILE A 438 3.49 -7.05 0.64
N ARG A 439 3.79 -8.22 1.24
CA ARG A 439 3.70 -8.40 2.70
C ARG A 439 2.38 -7.87 3.26
N THR A 440 1.30 -8.24 2.56
CA THR A 440 -0.06 -7.76 2.77
C THR A 440 -0.99 -8.94 2.96
N ALA A 441 -1.92 -8.82 3.90
CA ALA A 441 -3.02 -9.73 4.12
C ALA A 441 -4.34 -9.06 3.70
N VAL A 442 -5.19 -9.82 3.02
CA VAL A 442 -6.59 -9.45 2.74
C VAL A 442 -7.48 -10.31 3.61
N ILE A 443 -8.31 -9.69 4.43
CA ILE A 443 -9.23 -10.38 5.35
C ILE A 443 -10.64 -10.15 4.85
N LYS A 444 -11.38 -11.21 4.57
CA LYS A 444 -12.76 -11.15 4.08
C LYS A 444 -13.48 -12.46 4.39
N ASN A 445 -14.78 -12.39 4.69
CA ASN A 445 -15.63 -13.58 4.90
C ASN A 445 -15.10 -14.58 5.97
N GLY A 446 -14.43 -14.10 7.01
CA GLY A 446 -13.86 -14.94 8.06
C GLY A 446 -12.58 -15.69 7.64
N GLU A 447 -12.01 -15.35 6.50
CA GLU A 447 -10.74 -15.87 6.00
C GLU A 447 -9.71 -14.76 5.88
N LEU A 448 -8.44 -15.14 6.02
CA LEU A 448 -7.30 -14.30 5.77
C LEU A 448 -6.48 -14.91 4.62
N HIS A 449 -6.18 -14.08 3.63
CA HIS A 449 -5.41 -14.43 2.46
C HIS A 449 -4.08 -13.70 2.44
N ILE A 450 -3.00 -14.43 2.21
CA ILE A 450 -1.63 -13.92 2.05
C ILE A 450 -1.12 -14.40 0.71
N GLN A 451 -0.49 -13.53 -0.06
CA GLN A 451 0.16 -13.93 -1.30
C GLN A 451 1.62 -13.52 -1.30
N ALA A 452 2.47 -14.43 -1.76
CA ALA A 452 3.92 -14.26 -1.79
C ALA A 452 4.47 -14.84 -3.08
N GLY A 453 5.48 -14.18 -3.65
CA GLY A 453 6.06 -14.52 -4.94
C GLY A 453 7.58 -14.62 -4.93
N ALA A 454 8.09 -15.28 -5.95
CA ALA A 454 9.51 -15.54 -6.18
C ALA A 454 9.86 -15.16 -7.63
N GLY A 455 10.99 -14.47 -7.79
CA GLY A 455 11.49 -14.06 -9.10
C GLY A 455 12.20 -15.22 -9.78
N VAL A 456 11.60 -15.76 -10.84
CA VAL A 456 12.18 -16.86 -11.62
C VAL A 456 13.14 -16.28 -12.67
N VAL A 457 14.40 -16.71 -12.59
CA VAL A 457 15.47 -16.43 -13.53
C VAL A 457 16.03 -17.73 -14.12
N TYR A 458 16.95 -17.64 -15.09
CA TYR A 458 17.51 -18.81 -15.79
C TYR A 458 18.10 -19.88 -14.84
N ASP A 459 18.77 -19.47 -13.77
CA ASP A 459 19.40 -20.38 -12.81
C ASP A 459 18.50 -20.73 -11.60
N SER A 460 17.23 -20.31 -11.60
CA SER A 460 16.29 -20.60 -10.52
C SER A 460 16.13 -22.11 -10.29
N ILE A 461 16.02 -22.50 -9.03
CA ILE A 461 15.83 -23.89 -8.61
C ILE A 461 14.41 -24.01 -8.04
N PRO A 462 13.50 -24.80 -8.66
CA PRO A 462 12.08 -24.85 -8.26
C PRO A 462 11.83 -25.05 -6.76
N ASP A 463 12.59 -25.94 -6.12
CA ASP A 463 12.49 -26.18 -4.66
C ASP A 463 12.87 -24.96 -3.82
N LEU A 464 13.83 -24.15 -4.27
CA LEU A 464 14.25 -22.95 -3.58
C LEU A 464 13.23 -21.82 -3.77
N GLU A 465 12.65 -21.67 -4.97
CA GLU A 465 11.64 -20.66 -5.24
C GLU A 465 10.37 -20.90 -4.40
N TRP A 466 9.94 -22.18 -4.28
CA TRP A 466 8.86 -22.55 -3.36
C TRP A 466 9.18 -22.14 -1.92
N LYS A 467 10.37 -22.51 -1.42
CA LYS A 467 10.81 -22.13 -0.07
C LYS A 467 10.87 -20.62 0.11
N GLU A 468 11.29 -19.87 -0.90
CA GLU A 468 11.33 -18.40 -0.85
C GLU A 468 9.95 -17.79 -0.65
N THR A 469 8.93 -18.25 -1.39
CA THR A 469 7.56 -17.76 -1.21
C THR A 469 7.04 -18.00 0.22
N MET A 470 7.31 -19.19 0.79
CA MET A 470 6.96 -19.50 2.18
C MET A 470 7.74 -18.60 3.15
N ASN A 471 9.04 -18.41 2.93
CA ASN A 471 9.89 -17.53 3.76
C ASN A 471 9.38 -16.09 3.76
N LYS A 472 8.95 -15.56 2.60
CA LYS A 472 8.36 -14.20 2.48
C LYS A 472 7.03 -14.09 3.22
N GLY A 473 6.25 -15.17 3.31
CA GLY A 473 5.01 -15.23 4.08
C GLY A 473 5.19 -15.28 5.61
N ARG A 474 6.33 -15.78 6.10
CA ARG A 474 6.56 -16.04 7.55
C ARG A 474 6.32 -14.86 8.47
N ALA A 475 6.67 -13.64 8.05
CA ALA A 475 6.43 -12.46 8.87
C ALA A 475 4.93 -12.29 9.18
N ILE A 476 4.07 -12.55 8.19
CA ILE A 476 2.62 -12.49 8.36
C ILE A 476 2.12 -13.74 9.09
N PHE A 477 2.65 -14.95 8.82
CA PHE A 477 2.25 -16.15 9.59
C PHE A 477 2.44 -15.95 11.08
N ARG A 478 3.61 -15.42 11.49
CA ARG A 478 3.88 -15.07 12.89
C ARG A 478 2.92 -14.02 13.43
N ALA A 479 2.62 -13.00 12.63
CA ALA A 479 1.66 -11.96 13.02
C ALA A 479 0.24 -12.53 13.21
N VAL A 480 -0.18 -13.46 12.35
CA VAL A 480 -1.45 -14.19 12.49
C VAL A 480 -1.45 -15.03 13.75
N THR A 481 -0.38 -15.80 14.02
CA THR A 481 -0.25 -16.58 15.25
C THR A 481 -0.38 -15.70 16.50
N LEU A 482 0.28 -14.54 16.53
CA LEU A 482 0.16 -13.61 17.66
C LEU A 482 -1.24 -13.01 17.79
N ALA A 483 -1.85 -12.61 16.68
CA ALA A 483 -3.19 -12.04 16.68
C ALA A 483 -4.25 -13.07 17.16
N GLU A 484 -4.18 -14.30 16.66
CA GLU A 484 -5.10 -15.40 17.02
C GLU A 484 -4.85 -15.96 18.44
N ALA A 485 -3.63 -15.89 18.95
CA ALA A 485 -3.35 -16.22 20.36
C ALA A 485 -3.78 -15.10 21.33
N GLY A 486 -3.93 -13.87 20.83
CA GLY A 486 -4.14 -12.67 21.61
C GLY A 486 -2.82 -11.99 21.99
N LEU A 487 -2.69 -10.72 21.63
CA LEU A 487 -1.44 -9.95 21.74
C LEU A 487 -0.95 -9.73 23.18
N ASP A 488 -1.86 -9.77 24.15
CA ASP A 488 -1.55 -9.53 25.57
C ASP A 488 -1.20 -10.83 26.33
N GLN A 489 -1.18 -11.99 25.64
CA GLN A 489 -0.84 -13.28 26.23
C GLN A 489 0.67 -13.55 26.24
N ASN A 490 1.44 -12.64 26.84
CA ASN A 490 2.78 -13.01 27.27
C ASN A 490 2.64 -13.87 28.55
N LYS A 491 2.50 -15.18 28.38
CA LYS A 491 3.10 -16.09 29.37
C LYS A 491 4.60 -15.87 29.24
N VAL A 492 5.15 -15.08 30.17
CA VAL A 492 6.59 -15.05 30.40
C VAL A 492 6.96 -16.45 30.87
N GLU A 493 7.37 -17.32 29.95
CA GLU A 493 8.14 -18.50 30.33
C GLU A 493 9.49 -17.97 30.84
N ALA A 494 9.67 -18.08 32.16
CA ALA A 494 10.86 -17.64 32.88
C ALA A 494 12.08 -18.51 32.58
#